data_AF-A0A0K0XU69-F1
#
_entry.id   AF-A0A0K0XU69-F1
#
_cell.length_a   1.000
_cell.length_b   1.000
_cell.length_c   1.000
_cell.angle_alpha   90.00
_cell.angle_beta   90.00
_cell.angle_gamma   90.00
#
_symmetry.space_group_name_H-M   'P 1'
#
loop_
_entity.id
_entity.type
_entity.pdbx_description
1 polymer ?
#
loop_
_entity_poly.entity_id
_entity_poly.type
_entity_poly.pdbx_seq_one_letter_code
_entity_poly.pdbx_strand_id
1 'polypeptide(L)'
;MPSLRAKEKEIHEQDLVSVLRELHDELDRAVFQTYGWDDLAEQLVGRPGATTPWPEKPEDQLEAEEDLLQRLVDLNHQRAAEEAQGKIRWLRPDYQAPDETPEQTKLDTHTDAEATSRHPGPDPGPTKKLTWPKTLQAQIRAVRDQLATTPMDAPTLAAQFKRKPEKSVTQVLDALAELGMVGSDDSGQYRLRET
;
A
#
# COMPACT_ATOMS: atom_id res chain seq x y z
N MET A 1 -35.20 -36.08 -2.73
CA MET A 1 -34.96 -34.93 -3.61
C MET A 1 -34.92 -35.44 -5.04
N PRO A 2 -35.73 -34.93 -5.98
CA PRO A 2 -35.60 -35.32 -7.38
C PRO A 2 -34.22 -34.85 -7.88
N SER A 3 -33.52 -35.71 -8.63
CA SER A 3 -32.25 -35.38 -9.26
C SER A 3 -32.53 -34.63 -10.57
N LEU A 4 -31.88 -33.49 -10.78
CA LEU A 4 -32.03 -32.67 -11.99
C LEU A 4 -31.59 -33.47 -13.24
N ARG A 5 -32.37 -33.38 -14.32
CA ARG A 5 -32.00 -33.93 -15.63
C ARG A 5 -30.83 -33.13 -16.22
N ALA A 6 -30.09 -33.70 -17.16
CA ALA A 6 -28.93 -33.04 -17.79
C ALA A 6 -29.25 -31.63 -18.34
N LYS A 7 -30.38 -31.49 -19.04
CA LYS A 7 -30.84 -30.19 -19.58
C LYS A 7 -31.22 -29.18 -18.48
N GLU A 8 -31.77 -29.64 -17.37
CA GLU A 8 -32.11 -28.76 -16.22
C GLU A 8 -30.85 -28.28 -15.51
N LYS A 9 -29.79 -29.09 -15.46
CA LYS A 9 -28.48 -28.69 -14.93
C LYS A 9 -27.79 -27.65 -15.81
N GLU A 10 -27.81 -27.82 -17.13
CA GLU A 10 -27.21 -26.89 -18.08
C GLU A 10 -27.88 -25.50 -18.03
N ILE A 11 -29.22 -25.46 -17.98
CA ILE A 11 -29.95 -24.19 -17.78
C ILE A 11 -29.58 -23.55 -16.44
N HIS A 12 -29.53 -24.35 -15.37
CA HIS A 12 -29.16 -23.85 -14.05
C HIS A 12 -27.73 -23.27 -14.01
N GLU A 13 -26.78 -23.92 -14.69
CA GLU A 13 -25.39 -23.42 -14.81
C GLU A 13 -25.33 -22.11 -15.61
N GLN A 14 -26.06 -22.02 -16.72
CA GLN A 14 -26.14 -20.79 -17.52
C GLN A 14 -26.78 -19.63 -16.73
N ASP A 15 -27.84 -19.92 -15.98
CA ASP A 15 -28.51 -18.94 -15.12
C ASP A 15 -27.56 -18.45 -14.01
N LEU A 16 -26.81 -19.35 -13.37
CA LEU A 16 -25.82 -19.00 -12.34
C LEU A 16 -24.72 -18.08 -12.87
N VAL A 17 -24.23 -18.35 -14.09
CA VAL A 17 -23.21 -17.49 -14.73
C VAL A 17 -23.79 -16.11 -15.04
N SER A 18 -25.06 -16.02 -15.43
CA SER A 18 -25.74 -14.74 -15.66
C SER A 18 -25.86 -13.92 -14.38
N VAL A 19 -26.27 -14.55 -13.26
CA VAL A 19 -26.38 -13.88 -11.96
C VAL A 19 -25.02 -13.40 -11.48
N LEU A 20 -23.97 -14.21 -11.65
CA LEU A 20 -22.62 -13.81 -11.29
C LEU A 20 -22.17 -12.56 -12.06
N ARG A 21 -22.44 -12.51 -13.37
CA ARG A 21 -22.14 -11.34 -14.19
C ARG A 21 -22.87 -10.10 -13.69
N GLU A 22 -24.18 -10.21 -13.41
CA GLU A 22 -24.99 -9.09 -12.91
C GLU A 22 -24.42 -8.54 -11.59
N LEU A 23 -24.08 -9.42 -10.65
CA LEU A 23 -23.47 -9.02 -9.38
C LEU A 23 -22.11 -8.34 -9.55
N HIS A 24 -21.30 -8.79 -10.52
CA HIS A 24 -20.05 -8.11 -10.87
C HIS A 24 -20.31 -6.72 -11.43
N ASP A 25 -21.25 -6.58 -12.37
CA ASP A 25 -21.61 -5.30 -12.96
C ASP A 25 -22.19 -4.32 -11.90
N GLU A 26 -22.94 -4.82 -10.92
CA GLU A 26 -23.43 -4.03 -9.78
C GLU A 26 -22.29 -3.58 -8.86
N LEU A 27 -21.37 -4.48 -8.52
CA LEU A 27 -20.20 -4.16 -7.70
C LEU A 27 -19.32 -3.11 -8.37
N ASP A 28 -19.03 -3.28 -9.66
CA ASP A 28 -18.17 -2.37 -10.40
C ASP A 28 -18.80 -0.97 -10.46
N ARG A 29 -20.11 -0.86 -10.75
CA ARG A 29 -20.82 0.45 -10.67
C ARG A 29 -20.73 1.08 -9.29
N ALA A 30 -20.94 0.30 -8.24
CA ALA A 30 -20.86 0.82 -6.87
C ALA A 30 -19.45 1.35 -6.56
N VAL A 31 -18.40 0.68 -7.04
CA VAL A 31 -17.01 1.16 -6.89
C VAL A 31 -16.83 2.49 -7.63
N PHE A 32 -17.17 2.58 -8.91
CA PHE A 32 -17.06 3.85 -9.66
C PHE A 32 -17.81 4.99 -8.98
N GLN A 33 -19.01 4.74 -8.48
CA GLN A 33 -19.82 5.73 -7.76
C GLN A 33 -19.10 6.28 -6.51
N THR A 34 -18.39 5.43 -5.76
CA THR A 34 -17.64 5.91 -4.56
C THR A 34 -16.51 6.87 -4.89
N TYR A 35 -15.95 6.80 -6.09
CA TYR A 35 -14.93 7.71 -6.58
C TYR A 35 -15.51 8.88 -7.40
N GLY A 36 -16.83 8.90 -7.62
CA GLY A 36 -17.52 9.91 -8.45
C GLY A 36 -17.17 9.79 -9.94
N TRP A 37 -16.91 8.56 -10.42
CA TRP A 37 -16.49 8.26 -11.78
C TRP A 37 -17.60 7.54 -12.57
N ASP A 38 -18.85 7.96 -12.38
CA ASP A 38 -20.02 7.37 -13.04
C ASP A 38 -19.94 7.43 -14.58
N ASP A 39 -19.25 8.44 -15.12
CA ASP A 39 -18.99 8.62 -16.54
C ASP A 39 -18.15 7.48 -17.16
N LEU A 40 -17.18 6.95 -16.40
CA LEU A 40 -16.41 5.78 -16.80
C LEU A 40 -17.19 4.48 -16.57
N ALA A 41 -18.07 4.44 -15.57
CA ALA A 41 -18.90 3.27 -15.30
C ALA A 41 -19.81 2.93 -16.48
N GLU A 42 -20.40 3.95 -17.13
CA GLU A 42 -21.23 3.78 -18.33
C GLU A 42 -20.46 3.22 -19.53
N GLN A 43 -19.16 3.47 -19.60
CA GLN A 43 -18.31 3.09 -20.72
C GLN A 43 -17.62 1.74 -20.50
N LEU A 44 -17.37 1.34 -19.25
CA LEU A 44 -16.56 0.16 -18.95
C LEU A 44 -17.36 -1.02 -18.37
N VAL A 45 -18.41 -0.77 -17.59
CA VAL A 45 -19.11 -1.85 -16.87
C VAL A 45 -19.96 -2.70 -17.82
N GLY A 46 -19.87 -4.02 -17.68
CA GLY A 46 -20.64 -4.99 -18.46
C GLY A 46 -20.16 -5.17 -19.91
N ARG A 47 -19.10 -4.47 -20.32
CA ARG A 47 -18.48 -4.63 -21.63
C ARG A 47 -17.49 -5.80 -21.67
N PRO A 48 -17.50 -6.65 -22.71
CA PRO A 48 -16.47 -7.66 -22.92
C PRO A 48 -15.09 -7.02 -22.95
N GLY A 49 -14.12 -7.57 -22.23
CA GLY A 49 -12.74 -7.06 -22.25
C GLY A 49 -12.36 -6.12 -21.10
N ALA A 50 -13.31 -5.64 -20.29
CA ALA A 50 -13.01 -4.79 -19.14
C ALA A 50 -12.29 -5.58 -18.02
N THR A 51 -12.71 -6.84 -17.80
CA THR A 51 -12.15 -7.74 -16.77
C THR A 51 -11.60 -9.05 -17.34
N THR A 52 -11.72 -9.29 -18.65
CA THR A 52 -11.22 -10.48 -19.34
C THR A 52 -10.24 -10.08 -20.44
N PRO A 53 -9.11 -10.79 -20.65
CA PRO A 53 -8.21 -10.47 -21.74
C PRO A 53 -8.92 -10.63 -23.09
N TRP A 54 -9.16 -9.52 -23.78
CA TRP A 54 -9.79 -9.49 -25.10
C TRP A 54 -8.83 -8.79 -26.08
N PRO A 55 -8.39 -9.46 -27.16
CA PRO A 55 -7.35 -8.90 -28.04
C PRO A 55 -7.78 -7.67 -28.84
N GLU A 56 -9.08 -7.53 -29.14
CA GLU A 56 -9.63 -6.49 -30.01
C GLU A 56 -10.61 -5.62 -29.23
N LYS A 57 -10.12 -4.85 -28.26
CA LYS A 57 -10.96 -3.91 -27.52
C LYS A 57 -11.40 -2.76 -28.46
N PRO A 58 -12.68 -2.36 -28.43
CA PRO A 58 -13.14 -1.15 -29.11
C PRO A 58 -12.32 0.09 -28.70
N GLU A 59 -12.12 1.03 -29.63
CA GLU A 59 -11.33 2.25 -29.37
C GLU A 59 -11.92 3.08 -28.21
N ASP A 60 -13.25 3.21 -28.13
CA ASP A 60 -13.93 3.94 -27.05
C ASP A 60 -13.69 3.30 -25.67
N GLN A 61 -13.60 1.98 -25.61
CA GLN A 61 -13.28 1.26 -24.37
C GLN A 61 -11.81 1.45 -23.97
N LEU A 62 -10.89 1.46 -24.94
CA LEU A 62 -9.47 1.70 -24.65
C LEU A 62 -9.24 3.11 -24.11
N GLU A 63 -9.87 4.11 -24.73
CA GLU A 63 -9.80 5.51 -24.26
C GLU A 63 -10.33 5.64 -22.83
N ALA A 64 -11.48 5.02 -22.53
CA ALA A 64 -12.03 5.02 -21.17
C ALA A 64 -11.13 4.28 -20.15
N GLU A 65 -10.45 3.20 -20.56
CA GLU A 65 -9.47 2.50 -19.73
C GLU A 65 -8.22 3.37 -19.46
N GLU A 66 -7.73 4.10 -20.47
CA GLU A 66 -6.62 5.04 -20.31
C GLU A 66 -6.98 6.19 -19.36
N ASP A 67 -8.18 6.76 -19.50
CA ASP A 67 -8.72 7.77 -18.60
C ASP A 67 -8.84 7.25 -17.15
N LEU A 68 -9.31 6.01 -16.97
CA LEU A 68 -9.34 5.34 -15.67
C LEU A 68 -7.94 5.24 -15.06
N LEU A 69 -6.96 4.78 -15.84
CA LEU A 69 -5.58 4.65 -15.39
C LEU A 69 -4.98 6.00 -15.00
N GLN A 70 -5.25 7.05 -15.78
CA GLN A 70 -4.78 8.40 -15.47
C GLN A 70 -5.37 8.90 -14.14
N ARG A 71 -6.68 8.76 -13.93
CA ARG A 71 -7.34 9.14 -12.66
C ARG A 71 -6.79 8.37 -11.47
N LEU A 72 -6.49 7.09 -11.63
CA LEU A 72 -5.89 6.27 -10.57
C LEU A 72 -4.46 6.71 -10.23
N VAL A 73 -3.65 7.06 -11.22
CA VAL A 73 -2.29 7.59 -11.02
C VAL A 73 -2.33 8.93 -10.30
N ASP A 74 -3.23 9.83 -10.71
CA ASP A 74 -3.40 11.14 -10.05
C ASP A 74 -3.84 10.97 -8.59
N LEU A 75 -4.78 10.07 -8.33
CA LEU A 75 -5.21 9.72 -6.97
C LEU A 75 -4.04 9.14 -6.16
N ASN A 76 -3.23 8.26 -6.76
CA ASN A 76 -2.07 7.69 -6.10
C ASN A 76 -1.05 8.77 -5.70
N HIS A 77 -0.75 9.73 -6.59
CA HIS A 77 0.12 10.85 -6.27
C HIS A 77 -0.41 11.69 -5.11
N GLN A 78 -1.72 11.95 -5.05
CA GLN A 78 -2.34 12.64 -3.93
C GLN A 78 -2.16 11.86 -2.62
N ARG A 79 -2.43 10.54 -2.64
CA ARG A 79 -2.26 9.69 -1.45
C ARG A 79 -0.81 9.58 -1.01
N ALA A 80 0.13 9.46 -1.94
CA ALA A 80 1.56 9.47 -1.62
C ALA A 80 1.99 10.78 -0.95
N ALA A 81 1.46 11.92 -1.40
CA ALA A 81 1.73 13.22 -0.77
C ALA A 81 1.11 13.32 0.65
N GLU A 82 -0.09 12.77 0.85
CA GLU A 82 -0.73 12.68 2.17
C GLU A 82 0.05 11.79 3.14
N GLU A 83 0.48 10.61 2.67
CA GLU A 83 1.27 9.66 3.45
C GLU A 83 2.64 10.22 3.83
N ALA A 84 3.28 10.97 2.92
CA ALA A 84 4.52 11.70 3.23
C ALA A 84 4.33 12.76 4.32
N GLN A 85 3.12 13.29 4.49
CA GLN A 85 2.73 14.19 5.59
C GLN A 85 2.27 13.43 6.85
N GLY A 86 2.33 12.09 6.84
CA GLY A 86 1.87 11.23 7.93
C GLY A 86 0.37 11.00 7.98
N LYS A 87 -0.40 11.43 6.96
CA LYS A 87 -1.84 11.20 6.87
C LYS A 87 -2.10 9.94 6.06
N ILE A 88 -2.53 8.87 6.73
CA ILE A 88 -2.92 7.61 6.07
C ILE A 88 -4.44 7.48 6.11
N ARG A 89 -5.06 7.31 4.94
CA ARG A 89 -6.50 7.16 4.80
C ARG A 89 -6.91 5.69 4.69
N TRP A 90 -7.19 5.08 5.85
CA TRP A 90 -7.68 3.71 5.94
C TRP A 90 -9.12 3.58 5.46
N LEU A 91 -9.36 2.67 4.51
CA LEU A 91 -10.70 2.33 4.02
C LEU A 91 -11.49 1.54 5.08
N ARG A 92 -10.80 0.70 5.85
CA ARG A 92 -11.33 -0.14 6.93
C ARG A 92 -10.39 -0.06 8.14
N PRO A 93 -10.39 1.06 8.89
CA PRO A 93 -9.45 1.28 9.99
C PRO A 93 -9.39 0.11 10.99
N ASP A 94 -10.55 -0.41 11.38
CA ASP A 94 -10.67 -1.53 12.34
C ASP A 94 -9.99 -2.83 11.88
N TYR A 95 -9.76 -3.00 10.58
CA TYR A 95 -9.08 -4.16 10.00
C TYR A 95 -7.66 -3.85 9.51
N GLN A 96 -7.45 -2.66 8.97
CA GLN A 96 -6.19 -2.26 8.32
C GLN A 96 -5.18 -1.70 9.32
N ALA A 97 -5.64 -1.05 10.38
CA ALA A 97 -4.81 -0.46 11.41
C ALA A 97 -5.49 -0.56 12.79
N PRO A 98 -5.72 -1.78 13.31
CA PRO A 98 -6.44 -1.99 14.57
C PRO A 98 -5.71 -1.40 15.79
N ASP A 99 -4.38 -1.29 15.73
CA ASP A 99 -3.53 -0.79 16.81
C ASP A 99 -3.14 0.70 16.64
N GLU A 100 -3.48 1.33 15.49
CA GLU A 100 -3.24 2.74 15.28
C GLU A 100 -4.51 3.54 15.54
N THR A 101 -4.51 4.41 16.56
CA THR A 101 -5.60 5.37 16.77
C THR A 101 -5.63 6.35 15.59
N PRO A 102 -6.67 6.35 14.75
CA PRO A 102 -6.70 7.21 13.58
C PRO A 102 -6.97 8.65 14.01
N GLU A 103 -6.11 9.61 13.63
CA GLU A 103 -6.55 10.98 13.36
C GLU A 103 -7.38 10.93 12.08
N GLN A 104 -8.64 10.51 12.23
CA GLN A 104 -9.54 10.25 11.12
C GLN A 104 -9.99 11.60 10.51
N THR A 105 -9.32 12.03 9.44
CA THR A 105 -9.91 13.02 8.54
C THR A 105 -10.94 12.28 7.71
N LYS A 106 -12.22 12.45 8.05
CA LYS A 106 -13.37 11.92 7.29
C LYS A 106 -13.20 12.23 5.80
N LEU A 107 -13.78 11.38 4.96
CA LEU A 107 -13.93 11.64 3.54
C LEU A 107 -14.70 12.96 3.37
N ASP A 108 -13.98 14.03 3.03
CA ASP A 108 -14.50 15.39 2.97
C ASP A 108 -15.41 15.53 1.73
N THR A 109 -16.72 15.49 1.98
CA THR A 109 -17.70 16.14 1.11
C THR A 109 -17.67 17.63 1.46
N HIS A 110 -17.26 18.46 0.49
CA HIS A 110 -17.17 19.93 0.52
C HIS A 110 -17.80 20.65 1.73
N THR A 111 -16.99 21.36 2.53
CA THR A 111 -17.24 22.78 2.89
C THR A 111 -15.97 23.41 3.48
N ASP A 112 -15.65 24.63 3.04
CA ASP A 112 -14.59 25.52 3.56
C ASP A 112 -14.65 25.73 5.08
N ALA A 113 -13.49 25.77 5.73
CA ALA A 113 -13.00 26.88 6.58
C ALA A 113 -11.84 26.44 7.50
N GLU A 114 -10.64 26.93 7.16
CA GLU A 114 -9.66 27.59 8.04
C GLU A 114 -9.61 27.20 9.54
N ALA A 115 -8.53 26.55 9.95
CA ALA A 115 -7.88 26.84 11.24
C ALA A 115 -6.44 26.33 11.29
N THR A 116 -5.56 27.30 11.45
CA THR A 116 -4.13 27.28 11.71
C THR A 116 -3.66 26.21 12.71
N SER A 117 -2.58 25.51 12.36
CA SER A 117 -1.50 25.32 13.33
C SER A 117 -0.14 25.27 12.63
N ARG A 118 0.67 26.28 12.97
CA ARG A 118 2.10 26.39 12.69
C ARG A 118 2.84 25.38 13.54
N HIS A 119 3.85 24.71 12.98
CA HIS A 119 5.24 24.77 13.45
C HIS A 119 6.19 24.08 12.43
N PRO A 120 7.50 24.35 12.46
CA PRO A 120 8.16 25.09 11.39
C PRO A 120 9.07 24.19 10.53
N GLY A 121 9.36 24.70 9.35
CA GLY A 121 10.46 24.23 8.50
C GLY A 121 11.85 24.49 9.10
N PRO A 122 12.89 24.15 8.32
CA PRO A 122 14.07 23.41 8.77
C PRO A 122 15.24 24.30 9.20
N ASP A 123 16.09 23.79 10.10
CA ASP A 123 17.44 24.32 10.34
C ASP A 123 18.41 23.15 10.66
N PRO A 124 19.69 23.21 10.25
CA PRO A 124 20.60 22.08 10.22
C PRO A 124 21.45 21.94 11.51
N GLY A 125 21.64 20.69 11.95
CA GLY A 125 22.58 20.26 13.00
C GLY A 125 22.03 20.26 14.44
N PRO A 126 22.59 19.50 15.40
CA PRO A 126 23.56 18.39 15.34
C PRO A 126 22.87 17.00 15.45
N THR A 127 23.63 15.94 15.19
CA THR A 127 23.20 14.52 15.17
C THR A 127 22.42 14.09 16.43
N LYS A 128 21.09 14.14 16.35
CA LYS A 128 20.20 13.57 17.37
C LYS A 128 20.24 12.05 17.26
N LYS A 129 20.91 11.40 18.22
CA LYS A 129 20.90 9.94 18.42
C LYS A 129 19.48 9.38 18.32
N LEU A 130 19.26 8.40 17.44
CA LEU A 130 17.94 7.81 17.18
C LEU A 130 17.44 7.02 18.40
N THR A 131 16.15 7.02 18.67
CA THR A 131 15.58 6.18 19.74
C THR A 131 15.39 4.76 19.23
N TRP A 132 15.88 3.75 19.97
CA TRP A 132 15.72 2.34 19.57
C TRP A 132 14.23 1.95 19.57
N PRO A 133 13.67 1.51 18.42
CA PRO A 133 12.27 1.12 18.33
C PRO A 133 11.97 -0.14 19.16
N LYS A 134 10.74 -0.25 19.69
CA LYS A 134 10.30 -1.43 20.46
C LYS A 134 9.77 -2.57 19.58
N THR A 135 9.30 -2.27 18.37
CA THR A 135 8.75 -3.24 17.43
C THR A 135 9.84 -3.79 16.50
N LEU A 136 9.82 -5.10 16.23
CA LEU A 136 10.85 -5.76 15.42
C LEU A 136 10.92 -5.20 13.99
N GLN A 137 9.78 -4.91 13.37
CA GLN A 137 9.71 -4.32 12.03
C GLN A 137 10.37 -2.94 11.97
N ALA A 138 10.15 -2.09 12.97
CA ALA A 138 10.78 -0.78 13.04
C ALA A 138 12.28 -0.87 13.35
N GLN A 139 12.71 -1.87 14.13
CA GLN A 139 14.14 -2.15 14.35
C GLN A 139 14.83 -2.55 13.04
N ILE A 140 14.21 -3.43 12.24
CA ILE A 140 14.74 -3.83 10.92
C ILE A 140 14.84 -2.63 9.98
N ARG A 141 13.78 -1.81 9.87
CA ARG A 141 13.81 -0.59 9.03
C ARG A 141 14.92 0.37 9.48
N ALA A 142 15.03 0.63 10.78
CA ALA A 142 16.04 1.53 11.30
C ALA A 142 17.48 1.04 11.06
N VAL A 143 17.73 -0.27 11.19
CA VAL A 143 19.04 -0.87 10.88
C VAL A 143 19.33 -0.78 9.38
N ARG A 144 18.35 -1.10 8.53
CA ARG A 144 18.49 -1.05 7.07
C ARG A 144 18.78 0.36 6.57
N ASP A 145 18.06 1.37 7.03
CA ASP A 145 18.24 2.76 6.57
C ASP A 145 19.64 3.29 6.91
N GLN A 146 20.23 2.85 8.03
CA GLN A 146 21.61 3.19 8.39
C GLN A 146 22.62 2.46 7.49
N LEU A 147 22.43 1.15 7.28
CA LEU A 147 23.29 0.35 6.39
C LEU A 147 23.19 0.76 4.91
N ALA A 148 22.09 1.38 4.48
CA ALA A 148 21.92 1.94 3.14
C ALA A 148 22.75 3.21 2.93
N THR A 149 23.05 3.94 4.01
CA THR A 149 23.81 5.20 3.93
C THR A 149 25.32 4.96 4.02
N THR A 150 25.75 4.02 4.85
CA THR A 150 27.16 3.69 5.03
C THR A 150 27.32 2.24 5.50
N PRO A 151 28.26 1.45 4.97
CA PRO A 151 28.63 0.16 5.55
C PRO A 151 29.17 0.36 6.98
N MET A 152 28.60 -0.32 7.97
CA MET A 152 28.98 -0.12 9.39
C MET A 152 29.14 -1.46 10.11
N ASP A 153 29.95 -1.48 11.15
CA ASP A 153 30.04 -2.60 12.09
C ASP A 153 28.95 -2.50 13.18
N ALA A 154 28.64 -3.63 13.82
CA ALA A 154 27.63 -3.70 14.87
C ALA A 154 27.82 -2.67 16.02
N PRO A 155 29.04 -2.43 16.56
CA PRO A 155 29.23 -1.46 17.64
C PRO A 155 29.08 0.00 17.17
N THR A 156 29.49 0.35 15.94
CA THR A 156 29.28 1.72 15.41
C THR A 156 27.80 1.95 15.14
N LEU A 157 27.09 0.95 14.62
CA LEU A 157 25.65 1.05 14.41
C LEU A 157 24.90 1.24 15.74
N ALA A 158 25.25 0.47 16.78
CA ALA A 158 24.65 0.63 18.10
C ALA A 158 24.93 2.00 18.74
N ALA A 159 26.06 2.64 18.42
CA ALA A 159 26.41 3.97 18.93
C ALA A 159 25.51 5.10 18.37
N GLN A 160 24.87 4.89 17.22
CA GLN A 160 23.91 5.84 16.63
C GLN A 160 22.58 5.88 17.39
N PHE A 161 22.29 4.84 18.18
CA PHE A 161 21.05 4.72 18.94
C PHE A 161 21.21 5.15 20.41
N LYS A 162 20.16 5.76 20.96
CA LYS A 162 20.04 6.06 22.39
C LYS A 162 20.12 4.78 23.20
N ARG A 163 20.88 4.82 24.29
CA ARG A 163 21.12 3.71 25.22
C ARG A 163 21.94 2.54 24.66
N LYS A 164 22.59 2.70 23.49
CA LYS A 164 23.51 1.72 22.88
C LYS A 164 23.01 0.28 23.00
N PRO A 165 21.90 -0.08 22.32
CA PRO A 165 21.28 -1.41 22.39
C PRO A 165 22.08 -2.44 21.58
N GLU A 166 23.35 -2.66 21.93
CA GLU A 166 24.30 -3.49 21.19
C GLU A 166 23.78 -4.90 20.96
N LYS A 167 23.27 -5.56 22.02
CA LYS A 167 22.72 -6.92 21.92
C LYS A 167 21.54 -7.04 20.96
N SER A 168 20.65 -6.05 20.95
CA SER A 168 19.47 -6.05 20.08
C SER A 168 19.83 -5.72 18.64
N VAL A 169 20.80 -4.83 18.42
CA VAL A 169 21.34 -4.54 17.08
C VAL A 169 22.02 -5.78 16.50
N THR A 170 22.88 -6.46 17.27
CA THR A 170 23.52 -7.71 16.85
C THR A 170 22.49 -8.77 16.49
N GLN A 171 21.47 -8.98 17.33
CA GLN A 171 20.40 -9.96 17.06
C GLN A 171 19.65 -9.67 15.75
N VAL A 172 19.40 -8.39 15.44
CA VAL A 172 18.73 -8.00 14.19
C VAL A 172 19.66 -8.14 12.98
N LEU A 173 20.94 -7.81 13.13
CA LEU A 173 21.95 -8.00 12.08
C LEU A 173 22.16 -9.48 11.76
N ASP A 174 22.25 -10.34 12.78
CA ASP A 174 22.38 -11.79 12.62
C ASP A 174 21.17 -12.37 11.90
N ALA A 175 19.95 -11.97 12.30
CA ALA A 175 18.72 -12.38 11.61
C ALA A 175 18.70 -11.90 10.14
N LEU A 176 19.14 -10.67 9.86
CA LEU A 176 19.19 -10.15 8.50
C LEU A 176 20.29 -10.80 7.63
N ALA A 177 21.39 -11.24 8.24
CA ALA A 177 22.42 -12.02 7.58
C ALA A 177 21.94 -13.45 7.27
N GLU A 178 21.23 -14.09 8.20
CA GLU A 178 20.58 -15.40 7.99
C GLU A 178 19.54 -15.35 6.87
N LEU A 179 18.75 -14.27 6.78
CA LEU A 179 17.81 -14.03 5.69
C LEU A 179 18.48 -13.64 4.36
N GLY A 180 19.81 -13.51 4.32
CA GLY A 180 20.57 -13.17 3.11
C GLY A 180 20.40 -11.71 2.63
N MET A 181 19.77 -10.87 3.44
CA MET A 181 19.46 -9.46 3.13
C MET A 181 20.66 -8.53 3.39
N VAL A 182 21.58 -8.96 4.24
CA VAL A 182 22.80 -8.24 4.60
C VAL A 182 23.99 -9.17 4.41
N GLY A 183 25.03 -8.70 3.73
CA GLY A 183 26.30 -9.40 3.60
C GLY A 183 27.32 -8.84 4.60
N SER A 184 28.02 -9.72 5.30
CA SER A 184 29.21 -9.37 6.07
C SER A 184 30.43 -9.36 5.14
N ASP A 185 31.27 -8.34 5.22
CA ASP A 185 32.58 -8.36 4.58
C ASP A 185 33.62 -9.05 5.48
N ASP A 186 34.80 -9.35 4.92
CA ASP A 186 35.93 -9.98 5.63
C ASP A 186 36.53 -9.08 6.73
N SER A 187 36.05 -7.83 6.84
CA SER A 187 36.43 -6.82 7.83
C SER A 187 35.41 -6.69 8.97
N GLY A 188 34.32 -7.50 8.97
CA GLY A 188 33.26 -7.46 9.97
C GLY A 188 32.25 -6.32 9.80
N GLN A 189 32.25 -5.65 8.65
CA GLN A 189 31.25 -4.64 8.30
C GLN A 189 30.05 -5.29 7.61
N TYR A 190 28.87 -4.83 7.98
CA TYR A 190 27.62 -5.26 7.38
C TYR A 190 27.27 -4.29 6.23
N ARG A 191 26.86 -4.83 5.08
CA ARG A 191 26.35 -4.07 3.94
C ARG A 191 25.05 -4.68 3.44
N LEU A 192 24.14 -3.85 2.93
CA LEU A 192 22.96 -4.37 2.25
C LEU A 192 23.38 -5.10 0.98
N ARG A 193 22.82 -6.30 0.80
CA ARG A 193 22.99 -7.04 -0.44
C ARG A 193 21.92 -6.52 -1.40
N GLU A 194 22.31 -5.62 -2.31
CA GLU A 194 21.45 -5.27 -3.43
C GLU A 194 21.23 -6.52 -4.28
N THR A 195 19.96 -6.87 -4.47
CA THR A 195 19.50 -7.92 -5.39
C THR A 195 19.37 -7.38 -6.80
#